data_AF-F1YXL4-F1
#
_entry.id   AF-F1YXL4-F1
#
_cell.length_a   1.000
_cell.length_b   1.000
_cell.length_c   1.000
_cell.angle_alpha   90.00
_cell.angle_beta   90.00
_cell.angle_gamma   90.00
#
_symmetry.space_group_name_H-M   'P 1'
#
loop_
_entity.id
_entity.type
_entity.pdbx_description
1 polymer ?
#
loop_
_entity_poly.entity_id
_entity_poly.type
_entity_poly.pdbx_seq_one_letter_code
_entity_poly.pdbx_strand_id
1 'polypeptide(L)'
;MITAIVFDVDDTIYDQQAPYCQAMEKCFPNFDMSVINQAYIRFRHYSDIGFPRVMAGEWTTEYFRFWRCKETLLEFGYKEISQTEGEHFQAVYEDELENITMLEEMRMTLDFLKSKGVPMGIITNGPTEHQLKKVKKLGLYDYVDQKRVIVSQATGFQKPEKEIFNLAAEQFDMNPSTTLYVGDSYDNDIMGAFNGGWHSMWFNHRGRKLKTGTKPVFDVAIDNFEQLFGAVKVLFDLPDNKFIFDVNDKKNPILELGLNNGLMMAAERLLESNMSIDKVVILLRLDKQQEKILRMKYVK
;
A
#
# COMPACT_ATOMS: atom_id res chain seq x y z
N MET A 1 -15.35 1.32 -19.70
CA MET A 1 -15.14 -0.02 -19.11
C MET A 1 -13.66 -0.13 -18.81
N ILE A 2 -13.30 -0.45 -17.56
CA ILE A 2 -11.90 -0.77 -17.23
C ILE A 2 -11.57 -2.14 -17.81
N THR A 3 -10.41 -2.25 -18.45
CA THR A 3 -9.96 -3.46 -19.16
C THR A 3 -8.61 -3.97 -18.67
N ALA A 4 -7.84 -3.14 -17.96
CA ALA A 4 -6.53 -3.48 -17.42
C ALA A 4 -6.31 -2.80 -16.07
N ILE A 5 -5.33 -3.28 -15.32
CA ILE A 5 -4.98 -2.75 -14.00
C ILE A 5 -3.48 -2.73 -13.79
N VAL A 6 -2.98 -1.68 -13.15
CA VAL A 6 -1.56 -1.51 -12.83
C VAL A 6 -1.43 -1.12 -11.37
N PHE A 7 -0.45 -1.71 -10.69
CA PHE A 7 -0.25 -1.53 -9.26
C PHE A 7 1.07 -0.79 -8.97
N ASP A 8 1.06 0.07 -7.97
CA ASP A 8 2.25 0.36 -7.17
C ASP A 8 2.66 -0.88 -6.35
N VAL A 9 3.87 -0.87 -5.77
CA VAL A 9 4.38 -1.96 -4.92
C VAL A 9 4.36 -1.58 -3.44
N ASP A 10 4.96 -0.45 -3.09
CA ASP A 10 5.28 -0.07 -1.71
C ASP A 10 4.04 0.43 -0.97
N ASP A 11 3.66 -0.22 0.13
CA ASP A 11 2.43 0.09 0.87
C ASP A 11 1.15 -0.15 0.05
N THR A 12 1.25 -0.89 -1.07
CA THR A 12 0.13 -1.25 -1.95
C THR A 12 -0.01 -2.78 -2.07
N ILE A 13 1.06 -3.48 -2.49
CA ILE A 13 1.07 -4.96 -2.60
C ILE A 13 1.31 -5.61 -1.23
N TYR A 14 2.10 -4.93 -0.39
CA TYR A 14 2.52 -5.36 0.92
C TYR A 14 2.52 -4.17 1.89
N ASP A 15 2.46 -4.43 3.19
CA ASP A 15 2.59 -3.38 4.20
C ASP A 15 4.07 -2.94 4.32
N GLN A 16 4.38 -1.71 3.88
CA GLN A 16 5.75 -1.18 3.92
C GLN A 16 6.22 -0.80 5.34
N GLN A 17 5.27 -0.53 6.24
CA GLN A 17 5.51 -0.15 7.63
C GLN A 17 5.72 -1.39 8.52
N ALA A 18 5.15 -2.54 8.17
CA ALA A 18 5.21 -3.76 8.97
C ALA A 18 6.63 -4.17 9.41
N PRO A 19 7.68 -4.11 8.55
CA PRO A 19 9.04 -4.40 8.98
C PRO A 19 9.54 -3.47 10.10
N TYR A 20 9.18 -2.19 10.05
CA TYR A 20 9.54 -1.23 11.09
C TYR A 20 8.78 -1.51 12.38
N CYS A 21 7.47 -1.79 12.31
CA CYS A 21 6.67 -2.17 13.48
C CYS A 21 7.28 -3.37 14.20
N GLN A 22 7.59 -4.44 13.48
CA GLN A 22 8.17 -5.65 14.05
C GLN A 22 9.55 -5.39 14.67
N ALA A 23 10.39 -4.58 14.04
CA ALA A 23 11.68 -4.18 14.62
C ALA A 23 11.51 -3.35 15.90
N MET A 24 10.54 -2.43 15.94
CA MET A 24 10.23 -1.65 17.13
C MET A 24 9.73 -2.52 18.28
N GLU A 25 8.82 -3.46 18.02
CA GLU A 25 8.31 -4.40 19.04
C GLU A 25 9.43 -5.28 19.63
N LYS A 26 10.33 -5.77 18.77
CA LYS A 26 11.44 -6.66 19.18
C LYS A 26 12.52 -5.92 19.95
N CYS A 27 12.92 -4.73 19.50
CA CYS A 27 14.06 -4.01 20.07
C CYS A 27 13.67 -3.03 21.18
N PHE A 28 12.44 -2.52 21.17
CA PHE A 28 11.94 -1.51 22.11
C PHE A 28 10.56 -1.93 22.68
N PRO A 29 10.49 -2.96 23.54
CA PRO A 29 9.22 -3.54 24.00
C PRO A 29 8.35 -2.59 24.85
N ASN A 30 8.93 -1.49 25.36
CA ASN A 30 8.21 -0.46 26.09
C ASN A 30 7.75 0.70 25.19
N PHE A 31 7.97 0.61 23.88
CA PHE A 31 7.51 1.62 22.94
C PHE A 31 5.98 1.59 22.83
N ASP A 32 5.37 2.76 22.90
CA ASP A 32 3.93 2.95 22.73
C ASP A 32 3.55 2.71 21.26
N MET A 33 3.06 1.51 20.98
CA MET A 33 2.65 1.13 19.62
C MET A 33 1.43 1.92 19.12
N SER A 34 0.71 2.67 19.97
CA SER A 34 -0.39 3.52 19.50
C SER A 34 0.08 4.68 18.61
N VAL A 35 1.34 5.09 18.75
CA VAL A 35 1.96 6.15 17.94
C VAL A 35 2.86 5.63 16.81
N ILE A 36 2.88 4.31 16.56
CA ILE A 36 3.83 3.68 15.63
C ILE A 36 3.78 4.25 14.21
N ASN A 37 2.59 4.63 13.73
CA ASN A 37 2.45 5.22 12.41
C ASN A 37 3.15 6.58 12.33
N GLN A 38 3.01 7.41 13.36
CA GLN A 38 3.70 8.69 13.45
C GLN A 38 5.22 8.46 13.55
N ALA A 39 5.65 7.50 14.36
CA ALA A 39 7.06 7.15 14.50
C ALA A 39 7.68 6.69 13.18
N TYR A 40 6.99 5.87 12.40
CA TYR A 40 7.44 5.48 11.06
C TYR A 40 7.57 6.67 10.12
N ILE A 41 6.61 7.59 10.12
CA ILE A 41 6.68 8.82 9.31
C ILE A 41 7.93 9.63 9.68
N ARG A 42 8.23 9.75 10.97
CA ARG A 42 9.44 10.44 11.45
C ARG A 42 10.72 9.68 11.10
N PHE A 43 10.72 8.35 11.22
CA PHE A 43 11.83 7.50 10.78
C PHE A 43 12.14 7.65 9.28
N ARG A 44 11.10 7.74 8.44
CA ARG A 44 11.23 8.04 7.01
C ARG A 44 11.76 9.45 6.77
N HIS A 45 11.23 10.45 7.48
CA HIS A 45 11.74 11.82 7.41
C HIS A 45 13.24 11.92 7.76
N TYR A 46 13.68 11.27 8.84
CA TYR A 46 15.09 11.21 9.19
C TYR A 46 15.90 10.39 8.17
N SER A 47 15.30 9.40 7.52
CA SER A 47 15.93 8.72 6.38
C SER A 47 16.20 9.70 5.22
N ASP A 48 15.23 10.55 4.89
CA ASP A 48 15.34 11.54 3.79
C ASP A 48 16.35 12.66 4.11
N ILE A 49 16.52 13.01 5.39
CA ILE A 49 17.56 13.96 5.83
C ILE A 49 18.96 13.34 5.80
N GLY A 50 19.08 12.11 6.30
CA GLY A 50 20.38 11.48 6.51
C GLY A 50 20.98 10.86 5.25
N PHE A 51 20.15 10.33 4.35
CA PHE A 51 20.63 9.63 3.15
C PHE A 51 21.48 10.51 2.21
N PRO A 52 21.12 11.79 1.92
CA PRO A 52 21.98 12.68 1.15
C PRO A 52 23.38 12.88 1.74
N ARG A 53 23.51 12.87 3.07
CA ARG A 53 24.81 13.01 3.76
C ARG A 53 25.69 11.78 3.59
N VAL A 54 25.07 10.59 3.56
CA VAL A 54 25.79 9.35 3.21
C VAL A 54 26.27 9.41 1.76
N MET A 55 25.43 9.86 0.84
CA MET A 55 25.78 10.02 -0.57
C MET A 55 26.90 11.04 -0.81
N ALA A 56 26.96 12.09 0.01
CA ALA A 56 28.03 13.08 0.00
C ALA A 56 29.33 12.60 0.68
N GLY A 57 29.33 11.42 1.30
CA GLY A 57 30.47 10.88 2.07
C GLY A 57 30.69 11.56 3.43
N GLU A 58 29.75 12.39 3.88
CA GLU A 58 29.82 13.09 5.17
C GLU A 58 29.55 12.12 6.33
N TRP A 59 28.64 11.16 6.13
CA TRP A 59 28.26 10.15 7.12
C TRP A 59 28.54 8.74 6.61
N THR A 60 28.92 7.85 7.52
CA THR A 60 28.90 6.41 7.22
C THR A 60 27.45 5.90 7.20
N THR A 61 27.21 4.85 6.42
CA THR A 61 25.90 4.16 6.41
C THR A 61 25.48 3.69 7.80
N GLU A 62 26.45 3.20 8.59
CA GLU A 62 26.25 2.76 9.97
C GLU A 62 25.79 3.91 10.88
N TYR A 63 26.50 5.03 10.86
CA TYR A 63 26.13 6.21 11.65
C TYR A 63 24.74 6.73 11.25
N PHE A 64 24.46 6.82 9.95
CA PHE A 64 23.14 7.21 9.46
C PHE A 64 22.01 6.33 9.99
N ARG A 65 22.19 5.00 9.94
CA ARG A 65 21.19 4.02 10.37
C ARG A 65 20.92 4.09 11.87
N PHE A 66 21.99 4.23 12.67
CA PHE A 66 21.88 4.51 14.10
C PHE A 66 21.16 5.84 14.35
N TRP A 67 21.62 6.91 13.70
CA TRP A 67 21.14 8.27 13.89
C TRP A 67 19.64 8.39 13.63
N ARG A 68 19.12 7.88 12.51
CA ARG A 68 17.67 7.98 12.22
C ARG A 68 16.80 7.25 13.25
N CYS A 69 17.28 6.13 13.80
CA CYS A 69 16.57 5.39 14.85
C CYS A 69 16.57 6.21 16.14
N LYS A 70 17.74 6.71 16.53
CA LYS A 70 17.94 7.55 17.71
C LYS A 70 17.07 8.81 17.69
N GLU A 71 17.13 9.60 16.61
CA GLU A 71 16.35 10.83 16.51
C GLU A 71 14.84 10.55 16.53
N THR A 72 14.40 9.45 15.91
CA THR A 72 13.00 9.02 16.01
C THR A 72 12.61 8.76 17.46
N LEU A 73 13.38 7.96 18.21
CA LEU A 73 13.07 7.66 19.61
C LEU A 73 13.06 8.89 20.50
N LEU A 74 14.02 9.80 20.32
CA LEU A 74 14.11 11.06 21.06
C LEU A 74 12.89 11.95 20.84
N GLU A 75 12.40 12.05 19.60
CA GLU A 75 11.23 12.86 19.26
C GLU A 75 9.95 12.37 19.98
N PHE A 76 9.85 11.07 20.26
CA PHE A 76 8.74 10.47 20.99
C PHE A 76 9.01 10.38 22.52
N GLY A 77 10.04 11.05 23.02
CA GLY A 77 10.33 11.17 24.46
C GLY A 77 11.02 9.96 25.08
N TYR A 78 11.57 9.04 24.27
CA TYR A 78 12.37 7.92 24.76
C TYR A 78 13.81 8.36 25.00
N LYS A 79 14.51 7.63 25.88
CA LYS A 79 15.93 7.87 26.17
C LYS A 79 16.79 7.67 24.92
N GLU A 80 17.93 8.37 24.88
CA GLU A 80 18.95 8.13 23.86
C GLU A 80 19.42 6.67 23.91
N ILE A 81 19.51 6.06 22.72
CA ILE A 81 20.02 4.70 22.54
C ILE A 81 21.53 4.74 22.28
N SER A 82 22.21 3.68 22.70
CA SER A 82 23.60 3.42 22.33
C SER A 82 23.72 3.03 20.85
N GLN A 83 24.94 3.12 20.31
CA GLN A 83 25.23 2.70 18.95
C GLN A 83 24.92 1.20 18.74
N THR A 84 25.27 0.36 19.72
CA THR A 84 24.96 -1.08 19.71
C THR A 84 23.45 -1.38 19.68
N GLU A 85 22.64 -0.61 20.43
CA GLU A 85 21.18 -0.74 20.35
C GLU A 85 20.65 -0.35 18.95
N GLY A 86 21.22 0.70 18.33
CA GLY A 86 20.85 1.12 16.99
C GLY A 86 21.27 0.13 15.90
N GLU A 87 22.45 -0.47 16.02
CA GLU A 87 22.93 -1.55 15.15
C GLU A 87 22.04 -2.79 15.28
N HIS A 88 21.67 -3.17 16.50
CA HIS A 88 20.75 -4.29 16.74
C HIS A 88 19.38 -4.04 16.10
N PHE A 89 18.79 -2.86 16.32
CA PHE A 89 17.56 -2.45 15.66
C PHE A 89 17.67 -2.55 14.14
N GLN A 90 18.76 -2.04 13.59
CA GLN A 90 18.98 -2.04 12.15
C GLN A 90 19.11 -3.46 11.57
N ALA A 91 19.78 -4.37 12.28
CA ALA A 91 19.90 -5.77 11.87
C ALA A 91 18.54 -6.48 11.88
N VAL A 92 17.72 -6.27 12.92
CA VAL A 92 16.35 -6.80 12.98
C VAL A 92 15.50 -6.20 11.87
N TYR A 93 15.57 -4.89 11.64
CA TYR A 93 14.82 -4.23 10.57
C TYR A 93 15.20 -4.74 9.18
N GLU A 94 16.47 -5.04 8.92
CA GLU A 94 16.90 -5.65 7.66
C GLU A 94 16.35 -7.07 7.48
N ASP A 95 16.40 -7.90 8.51
CA ASP A 95 15.79 -9.24 8.50
C ASP A 95 14.28 -9.15 8.20
N GLU A 96 13.56 -8.19 8.79
CA GLU A 96 12.14 -7.98 8.49
C GLU A 96 11.88 -7.51 7.05
N LEU A 97 12.73 -6.64 6.49
CA LEU A 97 12.69 -6.28 5.07
C LEU A 97 12.95 -7.50 4.18
N GLU A 98 13.80 -8.42 4.64
CA GLU A 98 14.06 -9.72 4.03
C GLU A 98 12.98 -10.77 4.26
N ASN A 99 11.90 -10.45 5.01
CA ASN A 99 10.74 -11.31 5.22
C ASN A 99 9.35 -10.72 4.84
N ILE A 100 9.30 -9.59 4.12
CA ILE A 100 8.03 -9.05 3.56
C ILE A 100 7.18 -10.10 2.81
N THR A 101 5.86 -10.01 3.00
CA THR A 101 4.86 -10.88 2.38
C THR A 101 3.75 -10.06 1.71
N MET A 102 3.17 -10.60 0.64
CA MET A 102 2.00 -9.99 -0.01
C MET A 102 0.79 -10.04 0.94
N LEU A 103 -0.03 -8.98 0.92
CA LEU A 103 -1.32 -8.97 1.60
C LEU A 103 -2.23 -10.08 1.07
N GLU A 104 -3.00 -10.73 1.94
CA GLU A 104 -3.88 -11.82 1.52
C GLU A 104 -4.97 -11.31 0.56
N GLU A 105 -5.50 -10.13 0.83
CA GLU A 105 -6.47 -9.43 -0.01
C GLU A 105 -5.90 -9.12 -1.39
N MET A 106 -4.61 -8.80 -1.47
CA MET A 106 -3.91 -8.59 -2.73
C MET A 106 -3.74 -9.91 -3.48
N ARG A 107 -3.38 -11.00 -2.80
CA ARG A 107 -3.31 -12.34 -3.41
C ARG A 107 -4.65 -12.73 -4.02
N MET A 108 -5.74 -12.62 -3.25
CA MET A 108 -7.10 -12.88 -3.74
C MET A 108 -7.46 -12.02 -4.95
N THR A 109 -7.04 -10.75 -4.94
CA THR A 109 -7.24 -9.81 -6.05
C THR A 109 -6.50 -10.24 -7.32
N LEU A 110 -5.22 -10.56 -7.20
CA LEU A 110 -4.39 -10.98 -8.34
C LEU A 110 -4.85 -12.34 -8.91
N ASP A 111 -5.24 -13.29 -8.05
CA ASP A 111 -5.80 -14.59 -8.47
C ASP A 111 -7.10 -14.40 -9.24
N PHE A 112 -8.00 -13.53 -8.75
CA PHE A 112 -9.24 -13.19 -9.44
C PHE A 112 -8.99 -12.57 -10.81
N LEU A 113 -8.13 -11.54 -10.89
CA LEU A 113 -7.78 -10.87 -12.15
C LEU A 113 -7.16 -11.84 -13.16
N LYS A 114 -6.26 -12.72 -12.69
CA LYS A 114 -5.66 -13.79 -13.50
C LYS A 114 -6.71 -14.76 -14.04
N SER A 115 -7.67 -15.18 -13.21
CA SER A 115 -8.77 -16.07 -13.63
C SER A 115 -9.67 -15.47 -14.71
N LYS A 116 -9.78 -14.13 -14.74
CA LYS A 116 -10.53 -13.37 -15.73
C LYS A 116 -9.71 -13.01 -16.98
N GLY A 117 -8.42 -13.32 -17.00
CA GLY A 117 -7.52 -12.94 -18.09
C GLY A 117 -7.30 -11.42 -18.19
N VAL A 118 -7.49 -10.68 -17.08
CA VAL A 118 -7.28 -9.23 -17.06
C VAL A 118 -5.78 -8.92 -17.14
N PRO A 119 -5.32 -8.09 -18.10
CA PRO A 119 -3.95 -7.63 -18.15
C PRO A 119 -3.55 -6.84 -16.90
N MET A 120 -2.45 -7.25 -16.27
CA MET A 120 -1.88 -6.64 -15.08
C MET A 120 -0.48 -6.07 -15.36
N GLY A 121 -0.10 -5.00 -14.68
CA GLY A 121 1.25 -4.43 -14.71
C GLY A 121 1.67 -3.79 -13.38
N ILE A 122 2.93 -3.39 -13.29
CA ILE A 122 3.54 -2.78 -12.10
C ILE A 122 4.33 -1.54 -12.49
N ILE A 123 4.14 -0.45 -11.75
CA ILE A 123 5.00 0.74 -11.80
C ILE A 123 5.40 1.11 -10.38
N THR A 124 6.69 1.07 -10.07
CA THR A 124 7.22 1.40 -8.74
C THR A 124 8.39 2.39 -8.80
N ASN A 125 8.46 3.30 -7.84
CA ASN A 125 9.57 4.24 -7.72
C ASN A 125 10.67 3.65 -6.84
N GLY A 126 11.94 3.84 -7.22
CA GLY A 126 13.08 3.55 -6.37
C GLY A 126 14.22 2.85 -7.11
N PRO A 127 15.25 2.40 -6.37
CA PRO A 127 16.41 1.73 -6.96
C PRO A 127 16.01 0.42 -7.63
N THR A 128 16.49 0.20 -8.86
CA THR A 128 16.13 -0.93 -9.73
C THR A 128 16.34 -2.27 -9.05
N GLU A 129 17.54 -2.51 -8.51
CA GLU A 129 17.87 -3.79 -7.86
C GLU A 129 16.96 -4.08 -6.67
N HIS A 130 16.70 -3.06 -5.84
CA HIS A 130 15.87 -3.22 -4.64
C HIS A 130 14.41 -3.52 -5.01
N GLN A 131 13.85 -2.78 -5.96
CA GLN A 131 12.46 -3.00 -6.37
C GLN A 131 12.26 -4.33 -7.09
N LEU A 132 13.19 -4.73 -7.96
CA LEU A 132 13.11 -6.05 -8.61
C LEU A 132 13.24 -7.20 -7.60
N LYS A 133 14.09 -7.06 -6.55
CA LYS A 133 14.15 -8.03 -5.44
C LYS A 133 12.80 -8.15 -4.74
N LYS A 134 12.11 -7.04 -4.47
CA LYS A 134 10.76 -7.06 -3.88
C LYS A 134 9.74 -7.72 -4.79
N VAL A 135 9.69 -7.34 -6.08
CA VAL A 135 8.76 -7.92 -7.08
C VAL A 135 8.91 -9.45 -7.13
N LYS A 136 10.16 -9.94 -7.20
CA LYS A 136 10.45 -11.37 -7.18
C LYS A 136 9.99 -12.04 -5.89
N LYS A 137 10.31 -11.45 -4.75
CA LYS A 137 10.03 -12.03 -3.44
C LYS A 137 8.54 -12.05 -3.09
N LEU A 138 7.80 -11.03 -3.52
CA LEU A 138 6.35 -10.97 -3.40
C LEU A 138 5.65 -11.90 -4.40
N GLY A 139 6.38 -12.64 -5.26
CA GLY A 139 5.79 -13.59 -6.21
C GLY A 139 5.02 -12.92 -7.36
N LEU A 140 5.26 -11.64 -7.63
CA LEU A 140 4.46 -10.89 -8.60
C LEU A 140 4.64 -11.39 -10.05
N TYR A 141 5.77 -12.01 -10.36
CA TYR A 141 6.01 -12.62 -11.67
C TYR A 141 5.12 -13.82 -11.99
N ASP A 142 4.39 -14.37 -11.01
CA ASP A 142 3.36 -15.38 -11.24
C ASP A 142 2.07 -14.79 -11.85
N TYR A 143 1.95 -13.46 -11.83
CA TYR A 143 0.78 -12.69 -12.25
C TYR A 143 1.08 -11.73 -13.40
N VAL A 144 2.26 -11.10 -13.39
CA VAL A 144 2.68 -10.13 -14.41
C VAL A 144 3.88 -10.64 -15.21
N ASP A 145 3.85 -10.43 -16.53
CA ASP A 145 5.02 -10.59 -17.38
C ASP A 145 6.12 -9.62 -16.94
N GLN A 146 7.38 -10.03 -16.98
CA GLN A 146 8.53 -9.17 -16.65
C GLN A 146 8.54 -7.87 -17.47
N LYS A 147 8.09 -7.93 -18.73
CA LYS A 147 7.95 -6.73 -19.58
C LYS A 147 6.87 -5.76 -19.08
N ARG A 148 5.99 -6.18 -18.18
CA ARG A 148 4.95 -5.34 -17.56
C ARG A 148 5.34 -4.84 -16.17
N VAL A 149 6.63 -4.78 -15.88
CA VAL A 149 7.18 -4.20 -14.67
C VAL A 149 8.08 -3.03 -15.04
N ILE A 150 7.76 -1.84 -14.54
CA ILE A 150 8.56 -0.63 -14.68
C ILE A 150 9.05 -0.19 -13.31
N VAL A 151 10.35 0.08 -13.23
CA VAL A 151 11.00 0.69 -12.06
C VAL A 151 11.60 2.03 -12.47
N SER A 152 11.30 3.09 -11.70
CA SER A 152 11.65 4.47 -12.10
C SER A 152 13.13 4.69 -12.40
N GLN A 153 14.04 4.13 -11.59
CA GLN A 153 15.48 4.31 -11.83
C GLN A 153 15.92 3.72 -13.18
N ALA A 154 15.30 2.62 -13.64
CA ALA A 154 15.65 1.98 -14.90
C ALA A 154 15.23 2.80 -16.12
N THR A 155 14.23 3.67 -15.97
CA THR A 155 13.66 4.45 -17.09
C THR A 155 14.18 5.89 -17.11
N GLY A 156 14.66 6.41 -15.98
CA GLY A 156 15.03 7.82 -15.82
C GLY A 156 13.84 8.75 -15.57
N PHE A 157 12.62 8.22 -15.57
CA PHE A 157 11.38 8.92 -15.20
C PHE A 157 10.81 8.33 -13.92
N GLN A 158 10.18 9.14 -13.09
CA GLN A 158 9.58 8.67 -11.83
C GLN A 158 8.15 9.16 -11.68
N LYS A 159 7.31 8.42 -10.95
CA LYS A 159 6.00 8.95 -10.54
C LYS A 159 6.22 10.21 -9.69
N PRO A 160 5.45 11.30 -9.88
CA PRO A 160 4.23 11.43 -10.72
C PRO A 160 4.44 11.97 -12.15
N GLU A 161 5.66 11.94 -12.68
CA GLU A 161 5.93 12.40 -14.06
C GLU A 161 5.09 11.60 -15.05
N LYS A 162 4.34 12.28 -15.94
CA LYS A 162 3.46 11.62 -16.91
C LYS A 162 4.23 10.67 -17.84
N GLU A 163 5.52 10.92 -18.02
CA GLU A 163 6.43 10.19 -18.89
C GLU A 163 6.53 8.71 -18.49
N ILE A 164 6.55 8.39 -17.18
CA ILE A 164 6.58 6.98 -16.73
C ILE A 164 5.24 6.26 -17.02
N PHE A 165 4.11 6.98 -16.92
CA PHE A 165 2.79 6.43 -17.22
C PHE A 165 2.58 6.26 -18.73
N ASN A 166 3.08 7.19 -19.55
CA ASN A 166 3.06 7.06 -21.01
C ASN A 166 3.93 5.90 -21.48
N LEU A 167 5.13 5.77 -20.92
CA LEU A 167 6.01 4.63 -21.18
C LEU A 167 5.33 3.31 -20.79
N ALA A 168 4.66 3.26 -19.65
CA ALA A 168 3.91 2.09 -19.21
C ALA A 168 2.76 1.75 -20.16
N ALA A 169 1.98 2.74 -20.60
CA ALA A 169 0.89 2.53 -21.56
C ALA A 169 1.39 1.89 -22.86
N GLU A 170 2.49 2.41 -23.40
CA GLU A 170 3.12 1.89 -24.61
C GLU A 170 3.72 0.50 -24.40
N GLN A 171 4.55 0.33 -23.36
CA GLN A 171 5.27 -0.92 -23.09
C GLN A 171 4.31 -2.06 -22.70
N PHE A 172 3.23 -1.76 -21.98
CA PHE A 172 2.28 -2.76 -21.49
C PHE A 172 1.20 -3.09 -22.51
N ASP A 173 1.10 -2.30 -23.59
CA ASP A 173 0.03 -2.30 -24.58
C ASP A 173 -1.35 -2.09 -23.93
N MET A 174 -1.46 -1.00 -23.16
CA MET A 174 -2.64 -0.66 -22.37
C MET A 174 -3.14 0.75 -22.72
N ASN A 175 -4.46 0.90 -22.83
CA ASN A 175 -5.07 2.21 -23.03
C ASN A 175 -5.27 2.92 -21.68
N PRO A 176 -4.66 4.10 -21.43
CA PRO A 176 -4.85 4.88 -20.21
C PRO A 176 -6.32 5.06 -19.83
N SER A 177 -7.19 5.40 -20.79
CA SER A 177 -8.60 5.72 -20.52
C SER A 177 -9.45 4.51 -20.10
N THR A 178 -8.87 3.30 -20.11
CA THR A 178 -9.52 2.07 -19.64
C THR A 178 -8.63 1.29 -18.69
N THR A 179 -7.55 1.89 -18.18
CA THR A 179 -6.63 1.23 -17.25
C THR A 179 -6.75 1.87 -15.88
N LEU A 180 -6.94 1.02 -14.87
CA LEU A 180 -6.98 1.43 -13.47
C LEU A 180 -5.58 1.36 -12.87
N TYR A 181 -5.09 2.46 -12.31
CA TYR A 181 -3.92 2.48 -11.46
C TYR A 181 -4.32 2.35 -9.99
N VAL A 182 -3.63 1.50 -9.21
CA VAL A 182 -3.87 1.33 -7.77
C VAL A 182 -2.58 1.66 -7.03
N GLY A 183 -2.65 2.60 -6.10
CA GLY A 183 -1.50 3.00 -5.28
C GLY A 183 -1.90 3.78 -4.02
N ASP A 184 -0.98 3.86 -3.06
CA ASP A 184 -1.22 4.46 -1.74
C ASP A 184 -0.91 5.97 -1.71
N SER A 185 0.00 6.44 -2.56
CA SER A 185 0.54 7.79 -2.56
C SER A 185 -0.30 8.71 -3.43
N TYR A 186 -1.03 9.65 -2.82
CA TYR A 186 -1.81 10.61 -3.58
C TYR A 186 -0.92 11.42 -4.54
N ASP A 187 0.22 11.92 -4.06
CA ASP A 187 1.10 12.80 -4.84
C ASP A 187 1.85 12.05 -5.95
N ASN A 188 2.24 10.78 -5.76
CA ASN A 188 2.96 10.01 -6.78
C ASN A 188 2.02 9.22 -7.69
N ASP A 189 1.08 8.48 -7.10
CA ASP A 189 0.26 7.50 -7.80
C ASP A 189 -0.97 8.16 -8.40
N ILE A 190 -1.76 8.84 -7.59
CA ILE A 190 -3.07 9.36 -8.00
C ILE A 190 -2.89 10.56 -8.92
N MET A 191 -2.03 11.52 -8.54
CA MET A 191 -1.69 12.64 -9.42
C MET A 191 -0.98 12.18 -10.69
N GLY A 192 -0.11 11.17 -10.59
CA GLY A 192 0.60 10.61 -11.74
C GLY A 192 -0.35 9.94 -12.74
N ALA A 193 -1.23 9.07 -12.24
CA ALA A 193 -2.27 8.41 -13.03
C ALA A 193 -3.21 9.42 -13.69
N PHE A 194 -3.71 10.40 -12.92
CA PHE A 194 -4.55 11.47 -13.44
C PHE A 194 -3.88 12.26 -14.56
N ASN A 195 -2.63 12.68 -14.36
CA ASN A 195 -1.86 13.41 -15.38
C ASN A 195 -1.55 12.57 -16.62
N GLY A 196 -1.43 11.25 -16.46
CA GLY A 196 -1.28 10.30 -17.57
C GLY A 196 -2.60 9.94 -18.27
N GLY A 197 -3.75 10.40 -17.77
CA GLY A 197 -5.07 10.07 -18.31
C GLY A 197 -5.58 8.67 -17.91
N TRP A 198 -5.07 8.11 -16.83
CA TRP A 198 -5.45 6.81 -16.28
C TRP A 198 -6.57 6.98 -15.26
N HIS A 199 -7.39 5.93 -15.11
CA HIS A 199 -8.25 5.83 -13.93
C HIS A 199 -7.40 5.50 -12.70
N SER A 200 -7.84 5.87 -11.51
CA SER A 200 -7.09 5.64 -10.27
C SER A 200 -7.96 5.23 -9.09
N MET A 201 -7.49 4.22 -8.36
CA MET A 201 -7.98 3.83 -7.05
C MET A 201 -6.94 4.25 -6.01
N TRP A 202 -7.33 5.17 -5.13
CA TRP A 202 -6.51 5.58 -4.01
C TRP A 202 -6.63 4.60 -2.84
N PHE A 203 -5.53 3.92 -2.55
CA PHE A 203 -5.43 2.98 -1.44
C PHE A 203 -4.98 3.69 -0.16
N ASN A 204 -5.89 4.42 0.47
CA ASN A 204 -5.60 5.27 1.62
C ASN A 204 -5.73 4.56 2.98
N HIS A 205 -5.19 3.33 3.11
CA HIS A 205 -5.27 2.57 4.36
C HIS A 205 -4.53 3.24 5.55
N ARG A 206 -3.61 4.17 5.24
CA ARG A 206 -2.92 5.02 6.22
C ARG A 206 -3.71 6.26 6.67
N GLY A 207 -4.90 6.51 6.13
CA GLY A 207 -5.74 7.65 6.53
C GLY A 207 -5.11 9.02 6.26
N ARG A 208 -4.33 9.15 5.19
CA ARG A 208 -3.66 10.39 4.78
C ARG A 208 -4.71 11.44 4.41
N LYS A 209 -4.45 12.68 4.80
CA LYS A 209 -5.30 13.83 4.49
C LYS A 209 -4.73 14.61 3.32
N LEU A 210 -5.59 15.05 2.42
CA LEU A 210 -5.21 15.99 1.37
C LEU A 210 -4.94 17.37 1.96
N LYS A 211 -4.09 18.15 1.28
CA LYS A 211 -3.84 19.55 1.63
C LYS A 211 -5.15 20.34 1.53
N THR A 212 -5.34 21.30 2.42
CA THR A 212 -6.53 22.15 2.43
C THR A 212 -6.70 22.84 1.08
N GLY A 213 -7.87 22.71 0.47
CA GLY A 213 -8.18 23.29 -0.84
C GLY A 213 -7.84 22.39 -2.04
N THR A 214 -7.18 21.25 -1.85
CA THR A 214 -6.97 20.27 -2.92
C THR A 214 -8.30 19.61 -3.30
N LYS A 215 -8.66 19.69 -4.58
CA LYS A 215 -9.76 18.89 -5.12
C LYS A 215 -9.25 17.46 -5.38
N PRO A 216 -9.89 16.41 -4.82
CA PRO A 216 -9.50 15.03 -5.07
C PRO A 216 -9.67 14.68 -6.56
N VAL A 217 -8.71 13.94 -7.12
CA VAL A 217 -8.72 13.51 -8.54
C VAL A 217 -8.68 11.99 -8.74
N PHE A 218 -9.02 11.21 -7.71
CA PHE A 218 -9.20 9.77 -7.84
C PHE A 218 -10.62 9.41 -8.28
N ASP A 219 -10.75 8.23 -8.89
CA ASP A 219 -12.05 7.67 -9.24
C ASP A 219 -12.68 6.88 -8.09
N VAL A 220 -11.85 6.11 -7.38
CA VAL A 220 -12.24 5.28 -6.24
C VAL A 220 -11.26 5.52 -5.10
N ALA A 221 -11.73 5.51 -3.86
CA ALA A 221 -10.86 5.49 -2.69
C ALA A 221 -11.29 4.36 -1.77
N ILE A 222 -10.31 3.62 -1.27
CA ILE A 222 -10.47 2.59 -0.25
C ILE A 222 -9.55 2.95 0.92
N ASP A 223 -9.95 2.65 2.13
CA ASP A 223 -9.23 3.05 3.36
C ASP A 223 -8.87 1.86 4.25
N ASN A 224 -9.05 0.65 3.73
CA ASN A 224 -8.64 -0.57 4.40
C ASN A 224 -8.24 -1.70 3.42
N PHE A 225 -7.32 -2.58 3.84
CA PHE A 225 -6.83 -3.66 3.00
C PHE A 225 -7.94 -4.59 2.54
N GLU A 226 -8.88 -4.90 3.43
CA GLU A 226 -10.00 -5.82 3.26
C GLU A 226 -11.03 -5.36 2.21
N GLN A 227 -11.03 -4.06 1.88
CA GLN A 227 -11.89 -3.51 0.83
C GLN A 227 -11.36 -3.77 -0.57
N LEU A 228 -10.04 -3.98 -0.73
CA LEU A 228 -9.36 -4.07 -2.02
C LEU A 228 -9.99 -5.11 -2.94
N PHE A 229 -10.12 -6.35 -2.45
CA PHE A 229 -10.66 -7.45 -3.23
C PHE A 229 -12.10 -7.18 -3.69
N GLY A 230 -12.94 -6.70 -2.77
CA GLY A 230 -14.34 -6.37 -3.06
C GLY A 230 -14.49 -5.25 -4.09
N ALA A 231 -13.67 -4.20 -3.97
CA ALA A 231 -13.65 -3.08 -4.91
C ALA A 231 -13.23 -3.53 -6.32
N VAL A 232 -12.11 -4.26 -6.43
CA VAL A 232 -11.60 -4.75 -7.72
C VAL A 232 -12.57 -5.75 -8.34
N LYS A 233 -13.13 -6.68 -7.55
CA LYS A 233 -14.12 -7.62 -8.06
C LYS A 233 -15.30 -6.88 -8.68
N VAL A 234 -15.89 -5.90 -8.00
CA VAL A 234 -17.01 -5.13 -8.56
C VAL A 234 -16.63 -4.40 -9.85
N LEU A 235 -15.43 -3.83 -9.90
CA LEU A 235 -14.93 -3.11 -11.08
C LEU A 235 -14.66 -3.98 -12.31
N PHE A 236 -14.47 -5.29 -12.16
CA PHE A 236 -14.10 -6.18 -13.27
C PHE A 236 -15.10 -7.31 -13.54
N ASP A 237 -16.07 -7.52 -12.65
CA ASP A 237 -17.06 -8.61 -12.74
C ASP A 237 -18.44 -8.12 -13.24
N LEU A 238 -18.69 -6.80 -13.25
CA LEU A 238 -19.98 -6.24 -13.68
C LEU A 238 -20.04 -5.99 -15.19
N PRO A 239 -21.16 -6.35 -15.86
CA PRO A 239 -21.39 -5.99 -17.25
C PRO A 239 -21.35 -4.47 -17.46
N ASP A 240 -20.72 -4.03 -18.55
CA ASP A 240 -20.65 -2.66 -19.04
C ASP A 240 -19.89 -1.60 -18.22
N ASN A 241 -19.55 -1.80 -16.94
CA ASN A 241 -18.71 -0.90 -16.11
C ASN A 241 -19.04 0.62 -16.20
N LYS A 242 -20.18 0.99 -16.80
CA LYS A 242 -20.55 2.36 -17.16
C LYS A 242 -20.99 3.17 -15.95
N PHE A 243 -21.27 2.50 -14.84
CA PHE A 243 -21.88 3.12 -13.67
C PHE A 243 -20.90 3.41 -12.53
N ILE A 244 -19.65 2.96 -12.57
CA ILE A 244 -18.74 3.09 -11.41
C ILE A 244 -17.94 4.40 -11.38
N PHE A 245 -17.85 5.09 -12.53
CA PHE A 245 -16.97 6.25 -12.71
C PHE A 245 -17.72 7.56 -13.02
N ASP A 246 -19.04 7.64 -12.78
CA ASP A 246 -19.68 8.96 -12.80
C ASP A 246 -19.12 9.77 -11.63
N VAL A 247 -18.25 10.72 -11.95
CA VAL A 247 -17.58 11.63 -11.01
C VAL A 247 -18.58 12.44 -10.16
N ASN A 248 -19.87 12.46 -10.55
CA ASN A 248 -20.97 13.07 -9.82
C ASN A 248 -21.78 12.09 -8.96
N ASP A 249 -21.64 10.77 -9.16
CA ASP A 249 -22.34 9.74 -8.38
C ASP A 249 -21.52 9.33 -7.16
N LYS A 250 -21.59 10.15 -6.11
CA LYS A 250 -20.87 9.95 -4.84
C LYS A 250 -21.38 8.76 -4.02
N LYS A 251 -22.31 7.95 -4.55
CA LYS A 251 -22.93 6.81 -3.87
C LYS A 251 -23.26 5.70 -4.87
N ASN A 252 -22.28 5.19 -5.62
CA ASN A 252 -22.51 3.99 -6.41
C ASN A 252 -22.86 2.82 -5.45
N PRO A 253 -24.11 2.32 -5.44
CA PRO A 253 -24.55 1.34 -4.46
C PRO A 253 -23.92 -0.04 -4.69
N ILE A 254 -23.44 -0.31 -5.90
CA ILE A 254 -22.79 -1.58 -6.23
C ILE A 254 -21.34 -1.59 -5.78
N LEU A 255 -20.62 -0.47 -5.93
CA LEU A 255 -19.29 -0.31 -5.37
C LEU A 255 -19.33 -0.37 -3.85
N GLU A 256 -20.29 0.32 -3.21
CA GLU A 256 -20.50 0.24 -1.77
C GLU A 256 -20.79 -1.19 -1.29
N LEU A 257 -21.61 -1.94 -2.04
CA LEU A 257 -21.85 -3.35 -1.78
C LEU A 257 -20.58 -4.21 -1.94
N GLY A 258 -19.73 -3.91 -2.93
CA GLY A 258 -18.43 -4.56 -3.10
C GLY A 258 -17.49 -4.35 -1.93
N LEU A 259 -17.31 -3.09 -1.51
CA LEU A 259 -16.49 -2.71 -0.36
C LEU A 259 -16.96 -3.41 0.92
N ASN A 260 -18.28 -3.37 1.16
CA ASN A 260 -18.90 -4.03 2.30
C ASN A 260 -18.72 -5.55 2.27
N ASN A 261 -18.90 -6.18 1.11
CA ASN A 261 -18.68 -7.62 0.99
C ASN A 261 -17.22 -8.01 1.24
N GLY A 262 -16.25 -7.24 0.74
CA GLY A 262 -14.83 -7.46 1.01
C GLY A 262 -14.51 -7.44 2.51
N LEU A 263 -14.99 -6.40 3.21
CA LEU A 263 -14.85 -6.27 4.66
C LEU A 263 -15.50 -7.44 5.42
N MET A 264 -16.72 -7.81 5.06
CA MET A 264 -17.44 -8.89 5.73
C MET A 264 -16.77 -10.25 5.49
N MET A 265 -16.26 -10.52 4.28
CA MET A 265 -15.48 -11.72 4.00
C MET A 265 -14.22 -11.80 4.87
N ALA A 266 -13.52 -10.69 5.06
CA ALA A 266 -12.35 -10.65 5.93
C ALA A 266 -12.72 -10.83 7.40
N ALA A 267 -13.82 -10.23 7.85
CA ALA A 267 -14.33 -10.41 9.21
C ALA A 267 -14.61 -11.88 9.51
N GLU A 268 -15.23 -12.59 8.58
CA GLU A 268 -15.50 -14.03 8.71
C GLU A 268 -14.22 -14.85 8.81
N ARG A 269 -13.22 -14.59 7.94
CA ARG A 269 -11.90 -15.24 8.01
C ARG A 269 -11.21 -15.01 9.36
N LEU A 270 -11.26 -13.79 9.89
CA LEU A 270 -10.63 -13.46 11.17
C LEU A 270 -11.34 -14.17 12.34
N LEU A 271 -12.67 -14.25 12.32
CA LEU A 271 -13.43 -15.01 13.32
C LEU A 271 -13.12 -16.51 13.26
N GLU A 272 -12.97 -17.07 12.06
CA GLU A 272 -12.58 -18.48 11.85
C GLU A 272 -11.17 -18.79 12.34
N SER A 273 -10.28 -17.79 12.40
CA SER A 273 -8.94 -17.91 13.02
C SER A 273 -8.95 -17.71 14.54
N ASN A 274 -10.12 -17.80 15.19
CA ASN A 274 -10.36 -17.61 16.63
C ASN A 274 -10.10 -16.19 17.17
N MET A 275 -10.10 -15.16 16.32
CA MET A 275 -10.11 -13.77 16.80
C MET A 275 -11.47 -13.44 17.42
N SER A 276 -11.50 -12.73 18.55
CA SER A 276 -12.77 -12.32 19.16
C SER A 276 -13.49 -11.28 18.30
N ILE A 277 -14.82 -11.32 18.29
CA ILE A 277 -15.63 -10.38 17.50
C ILE A 277 -15.35 -8.92 17.83
N ASP A 278 -15.07 -8.60 19.10
CA ASP A 278 -14.73 -7.24 19.52
C ASP A 278 -13.41 -6.78 18.88
N LYS A 279 -12.41 -7.67 18.79
CA LYS A 279 -11.15 -7.37 18.10
C LYS A 279 -11.36 -7.18 16.61
N VAL A 280 -12.19 -8.02 15.98
CA VAL A 280 -12.50 -7.92 14.54
C VAL A 280 -13.20 -6.60 14.21
N VAL A 281 -14.19 -6.18 15.01
CA VAL A 281 -14.91 -4.91 14.84
C VAL A 281 -13.95 -3.72 14.91
N ILE A 282 -13.03 -3.73 15.88
CA ILE A 282 -12.02 -2.67 16.03
C ILE A 282 -11.04 -2.69 14.86
N LEU A 283 -10.50 -3.86 14.52
CA LEU A 283 -9.46 -4.01 13.49
C LEU A 283 -9.96 -3.56 12.13
N LEU A 284 -11.15 -4.00 11.73
CA LEU A 284 -11.74 -3.69 10.43
C LEU A 284 -12.53 -2.39 10.41
N ARG A 285 -12.59 -1.67 11.54
CA ARG A 285 -13.36 -0.42 11.72
C ARG A 285 -14.83 -0.57 11.29
N LEU A 286 -15.44 -1.69 11.67
CA LEU A 286 -16.81 -2.00 11.25
C LEU A 286 -17.82 -1.01 11.85
N ASP A 287 -18.82 -0.64 11.06
CA ASP A 287 -19.94 0.16 11.56
C ASP A 287 -20.90 -0.68 12.43
N LYS A 288 -21.85 0.01 13.08
CA LYS A 288 -22.83 -0.64 13.97
C LYS A 288 -23.71 -1.67 13.26
N GLN A 289 -23.98 -1.49 11.97
CA GLN A 289 -24.80 -2.41 11.19
C GLN A 289 -24.02 -3.68 10.84
N GLN A 290 -22.78 -3.53 10.36
CA GLN A 290 -21.85 -4.62 10.08
C GLN A 290 -21.58 -5.45 11.35
N GLU A 291 -21.28 -4.78 12.48
CA GLU A 291 -21.12 -5.42 13.78
C GLU A 291 -22.35 -6.22 14.18
N LYS A 292 -23.55 -5.64 14.03
CA LYS A 292 -24.81 -6.32 14.36
C LYS A 292 -24.99 -7.60 13.54
N ILE A 293 -24.69 -7.56 12.24
CA ILE A 293 -24.77 -8.71 11.34
C ILE A 293 -23.82 -9.83 11.81
N LEU A 294 -22.56 -9.49 12.11
CA LEU A 294 -21.59 -10.47 12.61
C LEU A 294 -22.00 -11.07 13.95
N ARG A 295 -22.47 -10.24 14.90
CA ARG A 295 -22.90 -10.72 16.23
C ARG A 295 -24.09 -11.66 16.11
N MET A 296 -25.05 -11.38 15.22
CA MET A 296 -26.17 -12.29 14.97
C MET A 296 -25.74 -13.64 14.39
N LYS A 297 -24.66 -13.68 13.60
CA LYS A 297 -24.17 -14.90 12.95
C LYS A 297 -23.25 -15.73 13.85
N TYR A 298 -22.44 -15.09 14.70
CA TYR A 298 -21.35 -15.76 15.42
C TYR A 298 -21.45 -15.72 16.97
N VAL A 299 -22.35 -14.92 17.54
CA VAL A 299 -22.62 -14.95 18.98
C VAL A 299 -23.93 -15.71 19.20
N LYS A 300 -23.83 -16.94 19.72
CA LYS A 300 -24.96 -17.72 20.24
C LYS A 300 -25.09 -17.52 21.74
#